data_AF-N6VXV6-F1
#
_entry.id   AF-N6VXV6-F1
#
_cell.length_a   1.000
_cell.length_b   1.000
_cell.length_c   1.000
_cell.angle_alpha   90.00
_cell.angle_beta   90.00
_cell.angle_gamma   90.00
#
_symmetry.space_group_name_H-M   'P 1'
#
loop_
_entity.id
_entity.type
_entity.pdbx_description
1 polymer ?
#
loop_
_entity_poly.entity_id
_entity_poly.type
_entity_poly.pdbx_seq_one_letter_code
_entity_poly.pdbx_strand_id
1 'polypeptide(L)'
;MKFSVSLIFPMVSLLFLAGCASQQRISGEALSGVEGVYLITEHTSPKIGYTGPSLAWGAAIGGAIGGLLASQDDASELEIIEAFLEQQEIDLTGQANRELAAGLRAQTPRFEIVESYQDSDARFFLDSLKLSFVSSNPLTTSVMPTVEIKGSFLRNDGASVWEGSHQTNIYTISTEDGRNLEEWMLEPEFARQIIEQSVSIAVDGLVSDFAASIEN
;
A
#
# COMPACT_ATOMS: atom_id res chain seq x y z
N MET A 1 -4.39 -3.03 55.78
CA MET A 1 -4.61 -4.22 54.93
C MET A 1 -4.21 -3.84 53.51
N LYS A 2 -3.27 -4.60 52.92
CA LYS A 2 -2.77 -4.45 51.57
C LYS A 2 -3.74 -5.15 50.61
N PHE A 3 -4.21 -4.47 49.56
CA PHE A 3 -4.76 -5.13 48.39
C PHE A 3 -3.83 -4.83 47.21
N SER A 4 -3.03 -5.84 46.89
CA SER A 4 -2.20 -5.90 45.69
C SER A 4 -3.12 -6.23 44.52
N VAL A 5 -3.43 -5.25 43.68
CA VAL A 5 -4.11 -5.49 42.40
C VAL A 5 -3.01 -5.87 41.40
N SER A 6 -2.95 -7.16 41.11
CA SER A 6 -2.07 -7.73 40.10
C SER A 6 -2.45 -7.13 38.74
N LEU A 7 -1.52 -6.39 38.14
CA LEU A 7 -1.61 -5.95 36.74
C LEU A 7 -1.68 -7.19 35.85
N ILE A 8 -2.87 -7.52 35.36
CA ILE A 8 -3.03 -8.44 34.23
C ILE A 8 -2.99 -7.54 33.00
N PHE A 9 -1.82 -7.49 32.38
CA PHE A 9 -1.55 -6.84 31.11
C PHE A 9 -2.34 -7.60 30.03
N PRO A 10 -3.37 -7.03 29.37
CA PRO A 10 -3.93 -7.69 28.21
C PRO A 10 -2.90 -7.56 27.09
N MET A 11 -2.23 -8.68 26.82
CA MET A 11 -1.40 -8.91 25.66
C MET A 11 -2.30 -8.75 24.42
N VAL A 12 -2.33 -7.53 23.89
CA VAL A 12 -2.96 -7.17 22.62
C VAL A 12 -2.27 -8.02 21.55
N SER A 13 -2.97 -9.06 21.11
CA SER A 13 -2.59 -9.84 19.94
C SER A 13 -2.66 -8.93 18.72
N LEU A 14 -1.48 -8.50 18.25
CA LEU A 14 -1.26 -7.98 16.91
C LEU A 14 -1.66 -9.06 15.89
N LEU A 15 -2.95 -9.12 15.56
CA LEU A 15 -3.42 -9.88 14.42
C LEU A 15 -3.12 -9.04 13.17
N PHE A 16 -1.85 -9.06 12.75
CA PHE A 16 -1.54 -8.83 11.36
C PHE A 16 -2.31 -9.90 10.58
N LEU A 17 -3.33 -9.51 9.84
CA LEU A 17 -3.79 -10.28 8.70
C LEU A 17 -2.65 -10.22 7.68
N ALA A 18 -1.60 -11.00 7.94
CA ALA A 18 -0.52 -11.22 7.00
C ALA A 18 -1.20 -11.73 5.73
N GLY A 19 -1.04 -10.98 4.63
CA GLY A 19 -1.40 -11.44 3.31
C GLY A 19 -0.84 -12.85 3.11
N CYS A 20 -1.51 -13.65 2.28
CA CYS A 20 -0.96 -14.93 1.85
C CYS A 20 0.40 -14.68 1.19
N ALA A 21 1.48 -14.74 1.97
CA ALA A 21 2.84 -14.79 1.47
C ALA A 21 2.89 -16.00 0.53
N SER A 22 3.18 -15.74 -0.74
CA SER A 22 3.30 -16.84 -1.68
C SER A 22 4.56 -17.60 -1.25
N GLN A 23 4.45 -18.89 -0.93
CA GLN A 23 5.62 -19.72 -0.61
C GLN A 23 6.41 -20.07 -1.89
N GLN A 24 6.45 -19.16 -2.86
CA GLN A 24 7.08 -19.39 -4.16
C GLN A 24 8.59 -19.29 -4.00
N ARG A 25 9.24 -20.45 -3.87
CA ARG A 25 10.70 -20.52 -3.89
C ARG A 25 11.22 -20.25 -5.28
N ILE A 26 12.25 -19.42 -5.35
CA ILE A 26 12.96 -19.15 -6.59
C ILE A 26 14.15 -20.11 -6.67
N SER A 27 14.19 -20.92 -7.72
CA SER A 27 15.33 -21.84 -7.91
C SER A 27 16.64 -21.08 -8.12
N GLY A 28 17.75 -21.60 -7.57
CA GLY A 28 19.08 -21.01 -7.79
C GLY A 28 19.50 -20.94 -9.26
N GLU A 29 18.97 -21.84 -10.11
CA GLU A 29 19.15 -21.79 -11.56
C GLU A 29 18.48 -20.56 -12.18
N ALA A 30 17.26 -20.23 -11.73
CA ALA A 30 16.56 -19.03 -12.18
C ALA A 30 17.29 -17.73 -11.79
N LEU A 31 18.09 -17.74 -10.72
CA LEU A 31 18.91 -16.59 -10.29
C LEU A 31 20.36 -16.66 -10.79
N SER A 32 20.72 -17.68 -11.56
CA SER A 32 22.10 -17.86 -12.01
C SER A 32 22.47 -16.75 -13.00
N GLY A 33 23.60 -16.08 -12.73
CA GLY A 33 24.09 -14.94 -13.50
C GLY A 33 23.28 -13.65 -13.34
N VAL A 34 22.42 -13.55 -12.33
CA VAL A 34 21.73 -12.29 -12.00
C VAL A 34 22.51 -11.55 -10.92
N GLU A 35 23.15 -10.46 -11.30
CA GLU A 35 23.89 -9.56 -10.39
C GLU A 35 23.23 -8.18 -10.38
N GLY A 36 22.97 -7.60 -11.55
CA GLY A 36 22.32 -6.30 -11.71
C GLY A 36 20.80 -6.39 -11.83
N VAL A 37 20.08 -5.61 -11.01
CA VAL A 37 18.61 -5.51 -11.05
C VAL A 37 18.21 -4.06 -11.31
N TYR A 38 17.46 -3.83 -12.39
CA TYR A 38 16.86 -2.54 -12.71
C TYR A 38 15.43 -2.47 -12.18
N LEU A 39 15.08 -1.39 -11.48
CA LEU A 39 13.70 -1.16 -11.03
C LEU A 39 12.91 -0.42 -12.09
N ILE A 40 11.77 -0.98 -12.49
CA ILE A 40 10.82 -0.34 -13.41
C ILE A 40 9.64 0.18 -12.60
N THR A 41 9.58 1.50 -12.51
CA THR A 41 8.67 2.23 -11.62
C THR A 41 7.88 3.33 -12.33
N GLU A 42 8.21 3.64 -13.58
CA GLU A 42 7.77 4.84 -14.31
C GLU A 42 6.34 4.76 -14.90
N HIS A 43 5.63 3.64 -14.75
CA HIS A 43 4.35 3.41 -15.45
C HIS A 43 3.15 3.11 -14.56
N THR A 44 3.33 3.11 -13.24
CA THR A 44 2.28 2.63 -12.35
C THR A 44 1.49 3.79 -11.78
N SER A 45 0.52 4.30 -12.54
CA SER A 45 -0.49 5.20 -11.97
C SER A 45 -1.29 4.45 -10.89
N PRO A 46 -1.48 5.04 -9.70
CA PRO A 46 -2.18 4.37 -8.63
C PRO A 46 -3.64 4.19 -9.02
N LYS A 47 -4.16 2.97 -8.84
CA LYS A 47 -5.58 2.69 -9.04
C LYS A 47 -6.34 3.11 -7.79
N ILE A 48 -7.37 3.93 -7.95
CA ILE A 48 -8.25 4.34 -6.86
C ILE A 48 -9.49 3.45 -6.86
N GLY A 49 -9.95 3.09 -5.66
CA GLY A 49 -11.14 2.27 -5.47
C GLY A 49 -11.95 2.70 -4.26
N TYR A 50 -13.25 2.44 -4.34
CA TYR A 50 -14.18 2.67 -3.25
C TYR A 50 -15.15 1.48 -3.18
N THR A 51 -15.37 0.99 -1.97
CA THR A 51 -16.37 -0.05 -1.70
C THR A 51 -17.01 0.26 -0.36
N GLY A 52 -18.01 1.13 -0.40
CA GLY A 52 -18.80 1.54 0.75
C GLY A 52 -20.18 2.02 0.29
N PRO A 53 -21.04 2.47 1.23
CA PRO A 53 -22.32 3.06 0.87
C PRO A 53 -22.11 4.36 0.07
N SER A 54 -23.00 4.65 -0.89
CA SER A 54 -22.96 5.92 -1.61
C SER A 54 -23.11 7.10 -0.66
N LEU A 55 -22.32 8.16 -0.87
CA LEU A 55 -22.33 9.33 0.00
C LEU A 55 -22.97 10.53 -0.70
N ALA A 56 -23.78 11.27 0.05
CA ALA A 56 -24.27 12.58 -0.37
C ALA A 56 -23.30 13.63 0.17
N TRP A 57 -22.45 14.16 -0.69
CA TRP A 57 -21.41 15.10 -0.28
C TRP A 57 -22.00 16.44 0.13
N GLY A 58 -21.71 16.87 1.36
CA GLY A 58 -22.15 18.15 1.88
C GLY A 58 -21.32 19.32 1.36
N ALA A 59 -21.86 20.54 1.50
CA ALA A 59 -21.17 21.78 1.14
C ALA A 59 -19.82 21.97 1.86
N ALA A 60 -19.63 21.34 3.02
CA ALA A 60 -18.37 21.38 3.77
C ALA A 60 -17.21 20.73 3.00
N ILE A 61 -17.43 19.55 2.41
CA ILE A 61 -16.42 18.86 1.61
C ILE A 61 -16.23 19.51 0.24
N GLY A 62 -17.32 19.95 -0.41
CA GLY A 62 -17.22 20.72 -1.65
C GLY A 62 -16.36 21.97 -1.50
N GLY A 63 -16.40 22.63 -0.34
CA GLY A 63 -15.51 23.74 -0.01
C GLY A 63 -14.07 23.34 0.34
N ALA A 64 -13.89 22.22 1.06
CA ALA A 64 -12.60 21.78 1.57
C ALA A 64 -11.72 21.10 0.51
N ILE A 65 -12.27 20.16 -0.28
CA ILE A 65 -11.52 19.41 -1.32
C ILE A 65 -11.38 20.24 -2.60
N GLY A 66 -12.18 21.29 -2.74
CA GLY A 66 -11.91 22.38 -3.67
C GLY A 66 -13.13 22.77 -4.47
N GLY A 67 -13.19 24.07 -4.79
CA GLY A 67 -14.15 24.65 -5.71
C GLY A 67 -14.24 24.00 -7.10
N LEU A 68 -13.34 23.04 -7.44
CA LEU A 68 -13.44 22.16 -8.60
C LEU A 68 -14.67 21.24 -8.53
N LEU A 69 -14.93 20.61 -7.39
CA LEU A 69 -16.07 19.71 -7.21
C LEU A 69 -17.31 20.44 -6.68
N ALA A 70 -17.15 21.63 -6.10
CA ALA A 70 -18.27 22.45 -5.62
C ALA A 70 -19.28 22.87 -6.71
N SER A 71 -18.95 22.67 -7.98
CA SER A 71 -19.83 22.94 -9.13
C SER A 71 -20.40 21.67 -9.78
N GLN A 72 -20.03 20.49 -9.28
CA GLN A 72 -20.48 19.20 -9.78
C GLN A 72 -21.44 18.58 -8.75
N ASP A 73 -22.73 18.59 -9.07
CA ASP A 73 -23.78 18.06 -8.19
C ASP A 73 -23.66 16.54 -7.95
N ASP A 74 -22.85 15.82 -8.75
CA ASP A 74 -22.77 14.35 -8.80
C ASP A 74 -21.34 13.78 -8.82
N ALA A 75 -20.36 14.45 -8.20
CA ALA A 75 -19.00 13.91 -8.12
C ALA A 75 -18.97 12.53 -7.43
N SER A 76 -18.36 11.54 -8.09
CA SER A 76 -18.23 10.19 -7.57
C SER A 76 -17.24 10.11 -6.41
N GLU A 77 -17.35 9.08 -5.56
CA GLU A 77 -16.40 8.88 -4.47
C GLU A 77 -14.96 8.70 -4.97
N LEU A 78 -14.77 8.14 -6.17
CA LEU A 78 -13.45 7.99 -6.78
C LEU A 78 -12.84 9.35 -7.14
N GLU A 79 -13.61 10.23 -7.80
CA GLU A 79 -13.16 11.59 -8.16
C GLU A 79 -12.82 12.41 -6.92
N ILE A 80 -13.55 12.20 -5.83
CA ILE A 80 -13.30 12.89 -4.55
C ILE A 80 -12.02 12.38 -3.89
N ILE A 81 -11.79 11.07 -3.88
CA ILE A 81 -10.53 10.51 -3.38
C ILE A 81 -9.36 11.01 -4.24
N GLU A 82 -9.50 11.03 -5.56
CA GLU A 82 -8.47 11.53 -6.48
C GLU A 82 -8.17 13.02 -6.24
N ALA A 83 -9.21 13.86 -6.16
CA ALA A 83 -9.07 15.29 -5.87
C ALA A 83 -8.43 15.53 -4.50
N PHE A 84 -8.78 14.71 -3.50
CA PHE A 84 -8.14 14.76 -2.18
C PHE A 84 -6.64 14.43 -2.26
N LEU A 85 -6.27 13.34 -2.93
CA LEU A 85 -4.85 12.97 -3.09
C LEU A 85 -4.06 14.06 -3.81
N GLU A 86 -4.64 14.65 -4.86
CA GLU A 86 -4.02 15.74 -5.61
C GLU A 86 -3.86 16.99 -4.74
N GLN A 87 -4.94 17.43 -4.08
CA GLN A 87 -4.93 18.63 -3.24
C GLN A 87 -3.98 18.49 -2.05
N GLN A 88 -3.88 17.30 -1.48
CA GLN A 88 -3.01 17.01 -0.34
C GLN A 88 -1.59 16.60 -0.76
N GLU A 89 -1.27 16.66 -2.06
CA GLU A 89 0.04 16.31 -2.62
C GLU A 89 0.54 14.92 -2.20
N ILE A 90 -0.38 13.94 -2.09
CA ILE A 90 -0.08 12.58 -1.64
C ILE A 90 0.48 11.76 -2.83
N ASP A 91 1.80 11.73 -2.93
CA ASP A 91 2.54 11.00 -3.97
C ASP A 91 2.71 9.50 -3.62
N LEU A 92 1.65 8.73 -3.79
CA LEU A 92 1.64 7.28 -3.52
C LEU A 92 2.71 6.53 -4.32
N THR A 93 2.86 6.90 -5.60
CA THR A 93 3.74 6.18 -6.54
C THR A 93 5.19 6.47 -6.23
N GLY A 94 5.56 7.75 -6.09
CA GLY A 94 6.92 8.12 -5.74
C GLY A 94 7.32 7.62 -4.35
N GLN A 95 6.40 7.60 -3.37
CA GLN A 95 6.66 6.95 -2.08
C GLN A 95 6.94 5.46 -2.26
N ALA A 96 6.03 4.71 -2.90
CA ALA A 96 6.19 3.27 -3.09
C ALA A 96 7.51 2.93 -3.81
N ASN A 97 7.88 3.71 -4.82
CA ASN A 97 9.11 3.52 -5.58
C ASN A 97 10.37 3.76 -4.73
N ARG A 98 10.41 4.83 -3.93
CA ARG A 98 11.54 5.13 -3.04
C ARG A 98 11.73 4.02 -2.01
N GLU A 99 10.63 3.57 -1.42
CA GLU A 99 10.65 2.52 -0.40
C GLU A 99 10.99 1.15 -0.99
N LEU A 100 10.48 0.82 -2.18
CA LEU A 100 10.82 -0.41 -2.89
C LEU A 100 12.32 -0.47 -3.18
N ALA A 101 12.88 0.61 -3.70
CA ALA A 101 14.30 0.71 -4.01
C ALA A 101 15.19 0.62 -2.76
N ALA A 102 14.75 1.21 -1.65
CA ALA A 102 15.46 1.11 -0.37
C ALA A 102 15.35 -0.31 0.22
N GLY A 103 14.15 -0.89 0.20
CA GLY A 103 13.85 -2.23 0.69
C GLY A 103 14.63 -3.32 -0.05
N LEU A 104 14.63 -3.29 -1.38
CA LEU A 104 15.39 -4.26 -2.18
C LEU A 104 16.90 -4.18 -1.89
N ARG A 105 17.48 -2.97 -1.79
CA ARG A 105 18.90 -2.81 -1.42
C ARG A 105 19.21 -3.36 -0.02
N ALA A 106 18.28 -3.19 0.93
CA ALA A 106 18.47 -3.61 2.32
C ALA A 106 18.25 -5.12 2.53
N GLN A 107 17.23 -5.69 1.89
CA GLN A 107 16.76 -7.06 2.15
C GLN A 107 17.25 -8.07 1.09
N THR A 108 17.78 -7.61 -0.05
CA THR A 108 18.31 -8.49 -1.10
C THR A 108 19.76 -8.14 -1.48
N PRO A 109 20.71 -8.17 -0.52
CA PRO A 109 22.09 -7.68 -0.72
C PRO A 109 22.91 -8.47 -1.76
N ARG A 110 22.38 -9.59 -2.25
CA ARG A 110 22.96 -10.34 -3.37
C ARG A 110 22.90 -9.57 -4.70
N PHE A 111 21.89 -8.72 -4.87
CA PHE A 111 21.67 -7.98 -6.11
C PHE A 111 22.19 -6.55 -5.97
N GLU A 112 22.87 -6.07 -7.01
CA GLU A 112 23.15 -4.66 -7.20
C GLU A 112 21.95 -4.00 -7.86
N ILE A 113 21.37 -2.99 -7.20
CA ILE A 113 20.34 -2.17 -7.83
C ILE A 113 21.01 -1.15 -8.76
N VAL A 114 20.83 -1.33 -10.06
CA VAL A 114 21.43 -0.50 -11.12
C VAL A 114 20.46 0.56 -11.63
N GLU A 115 21.01 1.67 -12.14
CA GLU A 115 20.24 2.83 -12.61
C GLU A 115 19.82 2.74 -14.09
N SER A 116 20.34 1.76 -14.83
CA SER A 116 20.12 1.61 -16.27
C SER A 116 19.72 0.19 -16.63
N TYR A 117 18.72 0.07 -17.50
CA TYR A 117 18.29 -1.21 -18.07
C TYR A 117 19.41 -1.93 -18.83
N GLN A 118 20.36 -1.20 -19.43
CA GLN A 118 21.44 -1.81 -20.22
C GLN A 118 22.48 -2.54 -19.33
N ASP A 119 22.55 -2.15 -18.06
CA ASP A 119 23.51 -2.68 -17.09
C ASP A 119 22.87 -3.72 -16.17
N SER A 120 21.65 -4.18 -16.47
CA SER A 120 20.91 -5.14 -15.65
C SER A 120 20.89 -6.53 -16.27
N ASP A 121 20.75 -7.54 -15.42
CA ASP A 121 20.50 -8.95 -15.80
C ASP A 121 19.02 -9.31 -15.61
N ALA A 122 18.36 -8.60 -14.70
CA ALA A 122 16.95 -8.75 -14.38
C ALA A 122 16.29 -7.39 -14.12
N ARG A 123 14.97 -7.45 -13.97
CA ARG A 123 14.08 -6.31 -13.74
C ARG A 123 13.11 -6.63 -12.63
N PHE A 124 12.92 -5.68 -11.75
CA PHE A 124 11.83 -5.70 -10.77
C PHE A 124 10.77 -4.68 -11.17
N PHE A 125 9.53 -5.11 -11.28
CA PHE A 125 8.39 -4.29 -11.67
C PHE A 125 7.49 -4.05 -10.47
N LEU A 126 7.00 -2.82 -10.35
CA LEU A 126 5.82 -2.52 -9.55
C LEU A 126 4.58 -2.63 -10.45
N ASP A 127 4.02 -3.83 -10.61
CA ASP A 127 2.95 -4.09 -11.58
C ASP A 127 1.67 -3.30 -11.29
N SER A 128 1.34 -3.13 -10.01
CA SER A 128 0.19 -2.34 -9.60
C SER A 128 0.36 -1.77 -8.21
N LEU A 129 -0.11 -0.54 -8.05
CA LEU A 129 -0.34 0.12 -6.78
C LEU A 129 -1.82 0.51 -6.76
N LYS A 130 -2.56 0.07 -5.74
CA LYS A 130 -3.98 0.37 -5.58
C LYS A 130 -4.23 0.89 -4.18
N LEU A 131 -4.85 2.06 -4.08
CA LEU A 131 -5.44 2.58 -2.85
C LEU A 131 -6.96 2.39 -2.95
N SER A 132 -7.57 1.83 -1.92
CA SER A 132 -9.03 1.73 -1.85
C SER A 132 -9.57 1.99 -0.47
N PHE A 133 -10.70 2.69 -0.40
CA PHE A 133 -11.46 2.82 0.84
C PHE A 133 -12.55 1.74 0.84
N VAL A 134 -12.37 0.74 1.70
CA VAL A 134 -13.19 -0.48 1.70
C VAL A 134 -13.91 -0.63 3.03
N SER A 135 -15.21 -0.87 2.98
CA SER A 135 -16.01 -1.26 4.14
C SER A 135 -15.86 -2.76 4.40
N SER A 136 -15.68 -3.13 5.66
CA SER A 136 -15.68 -4.53 6.11
C SER A 136 -17.09 -5.11 6.22
N ASN A 137 -18.12 -4.26 6.21
CA ASN A 137 -19.52 -4.66 6.32
C ASN A 137 -20.44 -3.68 5.56
N PRO A 138 -21.27 -4.15 4.61
CA PRO A 138 -22.19 -3.27 3.87
C PRO A 138 -23.24 -2.56 4.76
N LEU A 139 -23.40 -2.99 6.02
CA LEU A 139 -24.28 -2.36 7.01
C LEU A 139 -23.63 -1.20 7.75
N THR A 140 -22.32 -0.97 7.58
CA THR A 140 -21.57 0.13 8.19
C THR A 140 -21.17 1.16 7.15
N THR A 141 -21.20 2.43 7.53
CA THR A 141 -20.65 3.54 6.73
C THR A 141 -19.13 3.65 6.83
N SER A 142 -18.54 2.89 7.75
CA SER A 142 -17.11 2.91 8.04
C SER A 142 -16.33 2.24 6.91
N VAL A 143 -15.33 2.94 6.39
CA VAL A 143 -14.42 2.48 5.34
C VAL A 143 -12.97 2.64 5.80
N MET A 144 -12.11 1.77 5.31
CA MET A 144 -10.69 1.75 5.68
C MET A 144 -9.82 1.92 4.44
N PRO A 145 -8.81 2.81 4.48
CA PRO A 145 -7.79 2.84 3.45
C PRO A 145 -7.05 1.49 3.45
N THR A 146 -7.06 0.87 2.28
CA THR A 146 -6.45 -0.42 2.01
C THR A 146 -5.52 -0.22 0.83
N VAL A 147 -4.25 -0.55 1.01
CA VAL A 147 -3.25 -0.49 -0.04
C VAL A 147 -2.92 -1.90 -0.49
N GLU A 148 -3.02 -2.14 -1.79
CA GLU A 148 -2.61 -3.38 -2.46
C GLU A 148 -1.48 -3.05 -3.43
N ILE A 149 -0.37 -3.78 -3.30
CA ILE A 149 0.80 -3.66 -4.18
C ILE A 149 1.09 -5.02 -4.79
N LYS A 150 1.42 -5.02 -6.09
CA LYS A 150 1.92 -6.20 -6.81
C LYS A 150 3.25 -5.89 -7.44
N GLY A 151 4.12 -6.87 -7.45
CA GLY A 151 5.37 -6.77 -8.16
C GLY A 151 5.80 -8.08 -8.78
N SER A 152 6.68 -7.97 -9.76
CA SER A 152 7.20 -9.09 -10.52
C SER A 152 8.70 -8.95 -10.72
N PHE A 153 9.41 -10.07 -10.72
CA PHE A 153 10.83 -10.15 -11.00
C PHE A 153 11.05 -10.98 -12.26
N LEU A 154 11.60 -10.35 -13.31
CA LEU A 154 11.82 -10.97 -14.61
C LEU A 154 13.29 -10.88 -14.98
N ARG A 155 13.85 -11.97 -15.51
CA ARG A 155 15.14 -11.92 -16.20
C ARG A 155 15.03 -11.15 -17.51
N ASN A 156 16.17 -10.66 -18.01
CA ASN A 156 16.22 -9.97 -19.30
C ASN A 156 15.98 -10.89 -20.51
N ASP A 157 16.11 -12.21 -20.32
CA ASP A 157 15.66 -13.22 -21.30
C ASP A 157 14.12 -13.37 -21.35
N GLY A 158 13.38 -12.68 -20.49
CA GLY A 158 11.92 -12.66 -20.45
C GLY A 158 11.30 -13.69 -19.52
N ALA A 159 12.08 -14.53 -18.83
CA ALA A 159 11.54 -15.47 -17.86
C ALA A 159 11.02 -14.74 -16.61
N SER A 160 9.74 -14.96 -16.26
CA SER A 160 9.19 -14.59 -14.96
C SER A 160 9.75 -15.52 -13.89
N VAL A 161 10.43 -14.93 -12.91
CA VAL A 161 11.12 -15.64 -11.83
C VAL A 161 10.28 -15.60 -10.56
N TRP A 162 9.58 -14.49 -10.33
CA TRP A 162 8.74 -14.30 -9.16
C TRP A 162 7.65 -13.28 -9.44
N GLU A 163 6.49 -13.50 -8.83
CA GLU A 163 5.37 -12.56 -8.79
C GLU A 163 4.84 -12.58 -7.36
N GLY A 164 4.54 -11.42 -6.80
CA GLY A 164 4.05 -11.30 -5.45
C GLY A 164 3.04 -10.18 -5.31
N SER A 165 2.25 -10.29 -4.25
CA SER A 165 1.29 -9.25 -3.89
C SER A 165 1.22 -9.11 -2.39
N HIS A 166 1.16 -7.88 -1.91
CA HIS A 166 0.90 -7.58 -0.52
C HIS A 166 -0.26 -6.60 -0.42
N GLN A 167 -1.16 -6.86 0.53
CA GLN A 167 -2.26 -5.97 0.84
C GLN A 167 -2.24 -5.68 2.33
N THR A 168 -2.40 -4.41 2.69
CA THR A 168 -2.50 -3.99 4.07
C THR A 168 -3.62 -2.98 4.27
N ASN A 169 -4.17 -2.98 5.47
CA ASN A 169 -5.01 -1.91 5.99
C ASN A 169 -4.53 -1.60 7.40
N ILE A 170 -4.19 -0.34 7.66
CA ILE A 170 -3.78 0.07 8.99
C ILE A 170 -5.01 0.56 9.72
N TYR A 171 -5.58 -0.28 10.58
CA TYR A 171 -6.41 0.22 11.66
C TYR A 171 -6.22 -0.57 12.96
N THR A 172 -5.55 0.09 13.89
CA THR A 172 -5.60 -0.13 15.34
C THR A 172 -6.17 1.12 15.99
N ILE A 173 -7.46 1.41 15.86
CA ILE A 173 -8.07 2.47 16.68
C ILE A 173 -9.25 1.88 17.42
N SER A 174 -9.09 1.90 18.73
CA SER A 174 -10.07 1.57 19.77
C SER A 174 -11.18 2.64 19.85
N THR A 175 -11.73 3.04 18.72
CA THR A 175 -12.98 3.81 18.66
C THR A 175 -14.04 2.83 18.18
N GLU A 176 -15.06 2.58 18.99
CA GLU A 176 -16.08 1.56 18.78
C GLU A 176 -16.81 1.65 17.40
N ASP A 177 -16.65 2.74 16.62
CA ASP A 177 -17.51 3.06 15.47
C ASP A 177 -16.82 3.16 14.07
N GLY A 178 -15.49 3.08 13.94
CA GLY A 178 -14.80 3.26 12.64
C GLY A 178 -14.95 4.67 12.03
N ARG A 179 -14.49 4.90 10.79
CA ARG A 179 -14.56 6.20 10.10
C ARG A 179 -15.21 6.08 8.71
N ASN A 180 -16.14 6.97 8.38
CA ASN A 180 -16.68 7.07 7.02
C ASN A 180 -15.74 7.88 6.09
N LEU A 181 -16.00 7.88 4.78
CA LEU A 181 -15.11 8.55 3.81
C LEU A 181 -15.06 10.07 4.01
N GLU A 182 -16.17 10.72 4.36
CA GLU A 182 -16.21 12.17 4.63
C GLU A 182 -15.30 12.55 5.81
N GLU A 183 -15.31 11.76 6.89
CA GLU A 183 -14.42 11.97 8.03
C GLU A 183 -12.94 11.83 7.66
N TRP A 184 -12.59 10.90 6.75
CA TRP A 184 -11.23 10.81 6.22
C TRP A 184 -10.83 12.08 5.45
N MET A 185 -11.74 12.62 4.63
CA MET A 185 -11.45 13.81 3.83
C MET A 185 -11.38 15.11 4.66
N LEU A 186 -12.18 15.21 5.73
CA LEU A 186 -12.21 16.38 6.62
C LEU A 186 -11.01 16.42 7.58
N GLU A 187 -10.29 15.31 7.76
CA GLU A 187 -9.06 15.22 8.56
C GLU A 187 -7.84 14.88 7.69
N PRO A 188 -7.40 15.80 6.79
CA PRO A 188 -6.43 15.49 5.74
C PRO A 188 -5.08 15.00 6.24
N GLU A 189 -4.56 15.59 7.32
CA GLU A 189 -3.26 15.19 7.89
C GLU A 189 -3.30 13.77 8.47
N PHE A 190 -4.41 13.42 9.11
CA PHE A 190 -4.61 12.08 9.66
C PHE A 190 -4.76 11.06 8.53
N ALA A 191 -5.57 11.37 7.51
CA ALA A 191 -5.71 10.53 6.33
C ALA A 191 -4.39 10.33 5.60
N ARG A 192 -3.61 11.40 5.36
CA ARG A 192 -2.26 11.34 4.77
C ARG A 192 -1.38 10.37 5.55
N GLN A 193 -1.27 10.55 6.87
CA GLN A 193 -0.43 9.69 7.71
C GLN A 193 -0.79 8.21 7.59
N ILE A 194 -2.09 7.87 7.64
CA ILE A 194 -2.53 6.47 7.57
C ILE A 194 -2.31 5.88 6.17
N ILE A 195 -2.57 6.65 5.11
CA ILE A 195 -2.37 6.23 3.73
C ILE A 195 -0.88 5.98 3.48
N GLU A 196 -0.01 6.93 3.80
CA GLU A 196 1.44 6.81 3.62
C GLU A 196 1.99 5.63 4.43
N GLN A 197 1.58 5.47 5.68
CA GLN A 197 1.99 4.32 6.49
C GLN A 197 1.52 2.99 5.87
N SER A 198 0.31 2.96 5.29
CA SER A 198 -0.21 1.76 4.62
C SER A 198 0.58 1.44 3.36
N VAL A 199 1.01 2.44 2.60
CA VAL A 199 1.95 2.24 1.48
C VAL A 199 3.24 1.62 2.00
N SER A 200 3.83 2.16 3.07
CA SER A 200 5.09 1.62 3.60
C SER A 200 5.00 0.17 4.04
N ILE A 201 3.93 -0.20 4.77
CA ILE A 201 3.74 -1.59 5.20
C ILE A 201 3.53 -2.51 3.98
N ALA A 202 2.78 -2.07 2.98
CA ALA A 202 2.55 -2.88 1.78
C ALA A 202 3.83 -3.12 0.99
N VAL A 203 4.68 -2.09 0.85
CA VAL A 203 5.97 -2.21 0.16
C VAL A 203 6.91 -3.12 0.94
N ASP A 204 7.05 -2.92 2.26
CA ASP A 204 7.91 -3.77 3.08
C ASP A 204 7.47 -5.23 3.02
N GLY A 205 6.16 -5.48 3.11
CA GLY A 205 5.60 -6.83 2.98
C GLY A 205 5.89 -7.48 1.62
N LEU A 206 5.85 -6.73 0.52
CA LEU A 206 6.20 -7.22 -0.81
C LEU A 206 7.70 -7.54 -0.92
N VAL A 207 8.55 -6.65 -0.42
CA VAL A 207 10.02 -6.84 -0.44
C VAL A 207 10.42 -8.02 0.41
N SER A 208 9.84 -8.16 1.61
CA SER A 208 10.10 -9.29 2.49
C SER A 208 9.65 -10.62 1.88
N ASP A 209 8.52 -10.65 1.16
CA ASP A 209 8.08 -11.85 0.43
C ASP A 209 9.10 -12.24 -0.66
N PHE A 210 9.57 -11.26 -1.43
CA PHE A 210 10.61 -11.49 -2.44
C PHE A 210 11.94 -11.95 -1.81
N ALA A 211 12.39 -11.29 -0.75
CA ALA A 211 13.62 -11.64 -0.03
C ALA A 211 13.54 -13.07 0.56
N ALA A 212 12.41 -13.44 1.17
CA ALA A 212 12.21 -14.79 1.68
C ALA A 212 12.21 -15.86 0.56
N SER A 213 11.80 -15.47 -0.65
CA SER A 213 11.74 -16.34 -1.83
C SER A 213 13.12 -16.64 -2.44
N ILE A 214 14.13 -15.80 -2.19
CA ILE A 214 15.52 -15.98 -2.66
C ILE A 214 16.44 -16.67 -1.63
N GLU A 215 16.12 -16.62 -0.32
CA GLU A 215 16.97 -17.13 0.76
C GLU A 215 16.77 -18.63 1.09
N ASN A 216 15.68 -19.26 0.63
CA ASN A 216 15.28 -20.63 0.97
C ASN A 216 15.31 -21.61 -0.21
#